data_AF-A0A7C4G8M8-F1
#
_entry.id   AF-A0A7C4G8M8-F1
#
_cell.length_a   1.000
_cell.length_b   1.000
_cell.length_c   1.000
_cell.angle_alpha   90.00
_cell.angle_beta   90.00
_cell.angle_gamma   90.00
#
_symmetry.space_group_name_H-M   'P 1'
#
loop_
_entity.id
_entity.type
_entity.pdbx_description
1 polymer ?
#
loop_
_entity_poly.entity_id
_entity_poly.type
_entity_poly.pdbx_seq_one_letter_code
_entity_poly.pdbx_strand_id
1 'polypeptide(L)'
;MIEIRLDSGAISVTIALALFGVLYNQFVGWAIRKGYAEGYMSLIVAFGVFVTLIGVAMINIEAAILTLIAFAASGTPMIVGSIVRYVRTREEARKAIIDDTTT
;
A
#
# COMPACT_ATOMS: atom_id res chain seq x y z
N MET A 1 -19.01 10.79 21.74
CA MET A 1 -19.96 10.52 20.65
C MET A 1 -19.28 10.96 19.37
N ILE A 2 -19.05 10.08 18.40
CA ILE A 2 -18.51 10.47 17.09
C ILE A 2 -19.73 10.91 16.26
N GLU A 3 -19.91 12.22 16.10
CA GLU A 3 -20.92 12.76 15.18
C GLU A 3 -20.38 12.68 13.76
N ILE A 4 -20.91 11.77 12.95
CA ILE A 4 -20.62 11.70 11.52
C ILE A 4 -21.48 12.76 10.83
N ARG A 5 -20.95 13.97 10.69
CA ARG A 5 -21.55 14.99 9.82
C ARG A 5 -21.18 14.69 8.37
N LEU A 6 -22.13 14.11 7.62
CA LEU A 6 -22.00 13.97 6.17
C LEU A 6 -22.14 15.35 5.53
N ASP A 7 -21.01 16.02 5.33
CA ASP A 7 -20.94 17.22 4.49
C ASP A 7 -20.81 16.81 3.01
N SER A 8 -21.36 17.64 2.12
CA SER A 8 -21.17 17.59 0.67
C SER A 8 -19.69 17.45 0.27
N GLY A 9 -18.79 18.14 0.98
CA GLY A 9 -17.34 18.01 0.82
C GLY A 9 -16.85 16.59 1.09
N ALA A 10 -17.22 16.00 2.23
CA ALA A 10 -16.80 14.66 2.61
C ALA A 10 -17.34 13.59 1.63
N ILE A 11 -18.57 13.77 1.14
CA ILE A 11 -19.18 12.87 0.14
C ILE A 11 -18.38 12.92 -1.17
N SER A 12 -18.09 14.13 -1.67
CA SER A 12 -17.35 14.29 -2.93
C SER A 12 -15.94 13.72 -2.88
N VAL A 13 -15.22 13.94 -1.77
CA VAL A 13 -13.88 13.36 -1.55
C VAL A 13 -13.95 11.84 -1.48
N THR A 14 -14.95 11.28 -0.80
CA THR A 14 -15.12 9.82 -0.70
C THR A 14 -15.38 9.19 -2.06
N ILE A 15 -16.24 9.81 -2.88
CA ILE A 15 -16.50 9.35 -4.27
C ILE A 15 -15.23 9.44 -5.11
N ALA A 16 -14.48 10.55 -5.02
CA ALA A 16 -13.24 10.73 -5.75
C ALA A 16 -12.19 9.68 -5.36
N LEU A 17 -12.03 9.39 -4.06
CA LEU A 17 -11.14 8.34 -3.56
C LEU A 17 -11.58 6.94 -4.03
N ALA A 18 -12.88 6.66 -4.07
CA ALA A 18 -13.40 5.40 -4.56
C ALA A 18 -13.10 5.22 -6.06
N LEU A 19 -13.33 6.24 -6.88
CA LEU A 19 -12.97 6.25 -8.30
C LEU A 19 -11.47 6.08 -8.51
N PHE A 20 -10.66 6.82 -7.74
CA PHE A 20 -9.21 6.66 -7.74
C PHE A 20 -8.82 5.22 -7.41
N GLY A 21 -9.41 4.59 -6.38
CA GLY A 21 -9.10 3.22 -5.99
C GLY A 21 -9.36 2.21 -7.11
N VAL A 22 -10.47 2.35 -7.84
CA VAL A 22 -10.79 1.48 -8.99
C VAL A 22 -9.77 1.67 -10.11
N LEU A 23 -9.47 2.90 -10.49
CA LEU A 23 -8.49 3.21 -11.55
C LEU A 23 -7.08 2.78 -11.17
N TYR A 24 -6.68 3.04 -9.91
CA TYR A 24 -5.37 2.68 -9.40
C TYR A 24 -5.18 1.17 -9.37
N ASN A 25 -6.19 0.40 -8.94
CA ASN A 25 -6.15 -1.05 -9.00
C ASN A 25 -5.93 -1.58 -10.44
N GLN A 26 -6.60 -0.99 -11.44
CA GLN A 26 -6.38 -1.37 -12.84
C GLN A 26 -4.96 -1.03 -13.30
N PHE A 27 -4.45 0.14 -12.95
CA PHE A 27 -3.07 0.56 -13.24
C PHE A 27 -2.04 -0.38 -12.60
N VAL A 28 -2.22 -0.71 -11.32
CA VAL A 28 -1.36 -1.64 -10.60
C VAL A 28 -1.41 -3.03 -11.22
N GLY A 29 -2.60 -3.53 -11.57
CA GLY A 29 -2.74 -4.81 -12.27
C GLY A 29 -2.03 -4.84 -13.61
N TRP A 30 -2.03 -3.72 -14.35
CA TRP A 30 -1.24 -3.57 -15.57
C TRP A 30 0.27 -3.53 -15.29
N ALA A 31 0.71 -2.81 -14.26
CA ALA A 31 2.12 -2.71 -13.88
C ALA A 31 2.71 -4.06 -13.42
N ILE A 32 1.91 -4.86 -12.68
CA ILE A 32 2.25 -6.22 -12.29
C ILE A 32 2.44 -7.10 -13.53
N ARG A 33 1.50 -7.06 -14.49
CA ARG A 33 1.59 -7.86 -15.73
C ARG A 33 2.82 -7.51 -16.59
N LYS A 34 3.34 -6.28 -16.49
CA LYS A 34 4.56 -5.85 -17.18
C LYS A 34 5.86 -6.15 -16.40
N GLY A 35 5.78 -6.75 -15.22
CA GLY A 35 6.94 -7.05 -14.37
C GLY A 35 7.51 -5.84 -13.61
N TYR A 36 6.89 -4.66 -13.69
CA TYR A 36 7.37 -3.46 -13.01
C TYR A 36 7.09 -3.47 -11.49
N ALA A 37 6.21 -4.35 -11.02
CA ALA A 37 5.82 -4.40 -9.61
C ALA A 37 6.66 -5.38 -8.76
N GLU A 38 7.54 -6.17 -9.38
CA GLU A 38 8.34 -7.16 -8.67
C GLU A 38 9.34 -6.47 -7.73
N GLY A 39 9.18 -6.68 -6.42
CA GLY A 39 9.99 -6.01 -5.38
C GLY A 39 9.52 -4.61 -4.97
N TYR A 40 8.71 -3.91 -5.77
CA TYR A 40 8.24 -2.53 -5.50
C TYR A 40 6.77 -2.45 -5.06
N MET A 41 6.09 -3.58 -4.91
CA MET A 41 4.67 -3.62 -4.55
C MET A 41 4.36 -2.85 -3.26
N SER A 42 5.24 -2.89 -2.26
CA SER A 42 5.11 -2.13 -1.01
C SER A 42 5.10 -0.61 -1.23
N LEU A 43 5.93 -0.09 -2.14
CA LEU A 43 5.94 1.34 -2.50
C LEU A 43 4.68 1.76 -3.25
N ILE A 44 4.20 0.90 -4.15
CA ILE A 44 2.95 1.14 -4.89
C ILE A 44 1.77 1.21 -3.91
N VAL A 45 1.71 0.35 -2.89
CA VAL A 45 0.68 0.45 -1.85
C VAL A 45 0.86 1.72 -1.02
N ALA A 46 2.08 2.06 -0.61
CA ALA A 46 2.36 3.27 0.15
C ALA A 46 1.91 4.55 -0.60
N PHE A 47 2.07 4.59 -1.92
CA PHE A 47 1.56 5.69 -2.74
C PHE A 47 0.02 5.78 -2.70
N GLY A 48 -0.70 4.66 -2.78
CA GLY A 48 -2.15 4.65 -2.63
C GLY A 48 -2.62 5.16 -1.26
N VAL A 49 -1.90 4.78 -0.19
CA VAL A 49 -2.16 5.30 1.17
C VAL A 49 -1.92 6.80 1.23
N PHE A 50 -0.85 7.30 0.60
CA PHE A 50 -0.56 8.74 0.54
C PHE A 50 -1.70 9.52 -0.12
N VAL A 51 -2.25 9.04 -1.24
CA VAL A 51 -3.41 9.69 -1.89
C VAL A 51 -4.65 9.67 -0.97
N THR A 52 -4.85 8.58 -0.24
CA THR A 52 -5.93 8.48 0.76
C THR A 52 -5.76 9.55 1.86
N LEU A 53 -4.55 9.72 2.38
CA LEU A 53 -4.24 10.73 3.40
C LEU A 53 -4.48 12.16 2.91
N ILE A 54 -4.16 12.46 1.65
CA ILE A 54 -4.49 13.76 1.04
C ILE A 54 -6.00 13.99 1.07
N GLY A 55 -6.80 12.99 0.65
CA GLY A 55 -8.25 13.09 0.69
C GLY A 55 -8.79 13.32 2.11
N VAL A 56 -8.29 12.58 3.10
CA VAL A 56 -8.68 12.80 4.51
C VAL A 56 -8.27 14.20 4.99
N ALA A 57 -7.08 14.68 4.63
CA ALA A 57 -6.58 15.99 5.03
C ALA A 57 -7.42 17.14 4.47
N MET A 58 -8.03 16.98 3.29
CA MET A 58 -8.96 17.94 2.72
C MET A 58 -10.27 18.07 3.53
N ILE A 59 -10.66 17.01 4.26
CA ILE A 59 -11.85 17.00 5.12
C ILE A 59 -11.48 17.51 6.52
N ASN A 60 -10.44 16.92 7.11
CA ASN A 60 -9.98 17.25 8.45
C ASN A 60 -8.50 16.85 8.63
N ILE A 61 -7.66 17.83 8.94
CA ILE A 61 -6.21 17.63 9.09
C ILE A 61 -5.84 16.79 10.32
N GLU A 62 -6.56 16.92 11.43
CA GLU A 62 -6.32 16.15 12.66
C GLU A 62 -6.64 14.67 12.43
N ALA A 63 -7.77 14.40 11.76
CA ALA A 63 -8.14 13.05 11.34
C ALA A 63 -7.11 12.46 10.38
N ALA A 64 -6.52 13.26 9.48
CA ALA A 64 -5.48 12.81 8.57
C ALA A 64 -4.19 12.43 9.31
N ILE A 65 -3.78 13.21 10.32
CA ILE A 65 -2.61 12.89 11.14
C ILE A 65 -2.85 11.59 11.93
N LEU A 66 -4.01 11.44 12.56
CA LEU A 66 -4.37 10.21 13.27
C LEU A 66 -4.39 9.00 12.32
N THR A 67 -4.94 9.17 11.13
CA THR A 67 -4.99 8.13 10.09
C THR A 67 -3.58 7.77 9.62
N LEU A 68 -2.68 8.74 9.42
CA LEU A 68 -1.29 8.52 9.06
C LEU A 68 -0.57 7.69 10.14
N ILE A 69 -0.71 8.06 11.41
CA ILE A 69 -0.09 7.33 12.53
C ILE A 69 -0.63 5.90 12.59
N ALA A 70 -1.94 5.71 12.44
CA ALA A 70 -2.56 4.38 12.44
C ALA A 70 -2.07 3.51 11.27
N PHE A 71 -1.95 4.08 10.06
CA PHE A 71 -1.38 3.39 8.91
C PHE A 71 0.10 3.09 9.07
N ALA A 72 0.89 4.01 9.63
CA ALA A 72 2.30 3.77 9.90
C ALA A 72 2.48 2.64 10.92
N ALA A 73 1.70 2.67 12.01
CA ALA A 73 1.76 1.65 13.07
C ALA A 73 1.38 0.25 12.57
N SER A 74 0.34 0.15 11.74
CA SER A 74 -0.12 -1.14 11.19
C SER A 74 0.64 -1.60 9.94
N GLY A 75 1.03 -0.66 9.08
CA GLY A 75 1.67 -0.92 7.79
C GLY A 75 3.17 -1.19 7.88
N THR A 76 3.89 -0.53 8.81
CA THR A 76 5.34 -0.74 8.97
C THR A 76 5.70 -2.21 9.25
N PRO A 77 5.04 -2.92 10.19
CA PRO A 77 5.28 -4.34 10.40
C PRO A 77 5.02 -5.19 9.15
N MET A 78 4.03 -4.82 8.32
CA MET A 78 3.70 -5.54 7.08
C MET A 78 4.80 -5.38 6.02
N ILE A 79 5.33 -4.16 5.85
CA ILE A 79 6.46 -3.88 4.95
C ILE A 79 7.68 -4.67 5.41
N VAL A 80 8.06 -4.56 6.69
CA VAL A 80 9.20 -5.30 7.25
C VAL A 80 9.03 -6.81 7.05
N GLY A 81 7.87 -7.36 7.38
CA GLY A 81 7.57 -8.77 7.18
C GLY A 81 7.66 -9.20 5.71
N SER A 82 7.25 -8.35 4.77
CA SER A 82 7.36 -8.63 3.34
C SER A 82 8.82 -8.69 2.87
N ILE A 83 9.68 -7.79 3.36
CA ILE A 83 11.11 -7.75 3.04
C ILE A 83 11.81 -8.99 3.61
N VAL A 84 11.55 -9.33 4.88
CA VAL A 84 12.14 -10.52 5.53
C VAL A 84 11.77 -11.80 4.76
N ARG A 85 10.49 -11.97 4.39
CA ARG A 85 10.04 -13.11 3.59
C ARG A 85 10.73 -13.14 2.21
N TYR A 86 10.82 -12.00 1.54
CA TYR A 86 11.47 -11.89 0.24
C TYR A 86 12.95 -12.29 0.28
N VAL A 87 13.70 -11.79 1.26
CA VAL A 87 15.12 -12.13 1.44
C VAL A 87 15.29 -13.62 1.74
N ARG A 88 14.47 -14.19 2.63
CA ARG A 88 14.54 -15.61 2.98
C ARG A 88 14.27 -16.52 1.77
N THR A 89 13.25 -16.23 0.97
CA THR A 89 12.96 -17.00 -0.26
C THR A 89 14.11 -16.92 -1.28
N ARG A 90 14.78 -15.77 -1.39
CA ARG A 90 15.97 -15.61 -2.23
C ARG A 90 17.15 -16.45 -1.76
N GLU A 91 17.38 -16.53 -0.45
CA GLU A 91 18.44 -17.36 0.13
C GLU A 91 18.19 -18.86 -0.08
N GLU A 92 16.96 -19.31 0.12
CA GLU A 92 16.55 -20.70 -0.12
C GLU A 92 16.72 -21.09 -1.59
N ALA A 93 16.31 -20.23 -2.53
CA ALA A 93 16.53 -20.45 -3.96
C ALA A 93 18.02 -20.50 -4.33
N ARG A 94 18.87 -19.65 -3.72
CA ARG A 94 20.32 -19.65 -3.97
C ARG A 94 20.98 -20.92 -3.46
N LYS A 95 20.57 -21.44 -2.30
CA LYS A 95 21.09 -22.70 -1.75
C LYS A 95 20.74 -23.90 -2.63
N ALA A 96 19.51 -23.96 -3.14
CA ALA A 96 19.08 -25.05 -4.02
C ALA A 96 19.91 -25.13 -5.32
N ILE A 97 20.28 -23.98 -5.91
CA ILE A 97 21.12 -23.94 -7.12
C ILE A 97 22.55 -24.45 -6.84
N ILE A 98 23.12 -24.12 -5.68
CA ILE A 98 24.47 -24.54 -5.32
C ILE A 98 24.52 -26.06 -5.12
N ASP A 99 23.53 -26.63 -4.42
CA ASP A 99 23.42 -28.08 -4.14
C ASP A 99 23.31 -28.92 -5.42
N ASP A 100 22.52 -28.45 -6.40
CA ASP A 100 22.34 -29.08 -7.72
C ASP A 100 23.60 -29.03 -8.60
N THR A 101 24.52 -28.07 -8.36
CA THR A 101 25.78 -27.96 -9.11
C THR A 101 26.90 -28.83 -8.51
N THR A 102 26.76 -29.25 -7.25
CA THR A 102 27.76 -30.05 -6.53
C THR A 102 27.47 -31.56 -6.49
N THR A 103 26.36 -32.00 -7.07
CA THR A 103 25.95 -33.42 -7.18
C THR A 103 26.15 -33.93 -8.60
#